data_AF-A0A1G2WFZ1-F1
#
_entry.id   AF-A0A1G2WFZ1-F1
#
_cell.length_a   1.000
_cell.length_b   1.000
_cell.length_c   1.000
_cell.angle_alpha   90.00
_cell.angle_beta   90.00
_cell.angle_gamma   90.00
#
_symmetry.space_group_name_H-M   'P 1'
#
loop_
_entity.id
_entity.type
_entity.pdbx_description
1 polymer ?
#
loop_
_entity_poly.entity_id
_entity_poly.type
_entity_poly.pdbx_seq_one_letter_code
_entity_poly.pdbx_strand_id
1 'polypeptide(L)'
;MLTIDAIKMAKPLKPITGLIPHGCETFVVSNGTGIRVANKSGGVSEVFFESISTVQRIVLGVPLDINAMTLADFDRIPGVGPVLAKRIIEYRQINGGRMGVEALLLIDGIGEKKYIILSKYFNRP
;
A
#
# COMPACT_ATOMS: atom_id res chain seq x y z
N MET A 1 24.81 -11.87 29.44
CA MET A 1 24.94 -11.23 28.12
C MET A 1 25.33 -12.31 27.13
N LEU A 2 24.52 -12.61 26.11
CA LEU A 2 24.88 -13.56 25.06
C LEU A 2 25.97 -12.92 24.18
N THR A 3 27.06 -13.63 23.92
CA THR A 3 28.15 -13.15 23.06
C THR A 3 27.74 -13.26 21.59
N ILE A 4 28.33 -12.43 20.74
CA ILE A 4 28.12 -12.48 19.28
C ILE A 4 28.44 -13.87 18.69
N ASP A 5 29.39 -14.59 19.31
CA ASP A 5 29.76 -15.96 18.92
C ASP A 5 28.61 -16.95 19.14
N ALA A 6 27.82 -16.77 20.20
CA ALA A 6 26.66 -17.63 20.47
C ALA A 6 25.53 -17.44 19.43
N ILE A 7 25.34 -16.23 18.90
CA ILE A 7 24.36 -15.96 17.83
C ILE A 7 24.77 -16.66 16.53
N LYS A 8 26.07 -16.65 16.20
CA LYS A 8 26.59 -17.27 14.96
C LYS A 8 26.60 -18.80 14.98
N MET A 9 26.62 -19.43 16.16
CA MET A 9 26.57 -20.90 16.30
C MET A 9 25.15 -21.48 16.19
N ALA A 10 24.12 -20.64 16.23
CA ALA A 10 22.73 -21.09 16.19
C ALA A 10 22.37 -21.62 14.78
N LYS A 11 22.00 -22.91 14.70
CA LYS A 11 21.43 -23.50 13.48
C LYS A 11 19.91 -23.28 13.45
N PRO A 12 19.35 -22.69 12.38
CA PRO A 12 17.90 -22.53 12.27
C PRO A 12 17.21 -23.89 12.19
N LEU A 13 16.15 -24.09 12.97
CA LEU A 13 15.38 -25.35 12.99
C LEU A 13 14.65 -25.63 11.66
N LYS A 14 14.28 -24.57 10.92
CA LYS A 14 13.65 -24.64 9.59
C LYS A 14 14.31 -23.59 8.69
N PRO A 15 15.51 -23.86 8.14
CA PRO A 15 16.24 -22.89 7.34
C PRO A 15 15.45 -22.59 6.07
N ILE A 16 15.40 -21.31 5.67
CA ILE A 16 14.85 -20.92 4.36
C ILE A 16 16.02 -20.91 3.38
N THR A 17 16.01 -21.82 2.41
CA THR A 17 17.03 -22.00 1.37
C THR A 17 16.60 -21.42 0.02
N GLY A 18 15.30 -21.15 -0.16
CA GLY A 18 14.77 -20.53 -1.36
C GLY A 18 13.40 -19.87 -1.13
N LEU A 19 13.10 -18.87 -1.94
CA LEU A 19 11.81 -18.18 -1.98
C LEU A 19 11.19 -18.41 -3.35
N ILE A 20 9.94 -18.86 -3.39
CA ILE A 20 9.18 -19.02 -4.63
C ILE A 20 7.91 -18.15 -4.55
N PRO A 21 7.68 -17.26 -5.54
CA PRO A 21 6.45 -16.49 -5.62
C PRO A 21 5.23 -17.40 -5.84
N HIS A 22 4.18 -17.19 -5.06
CA HIS A 22 2.95 -17.97 -5.18
C HIS A 22 2.20 -17.60 -6.46
N GLY A 23 1.86 -18.61 -7.27
CA GLY A 23 0.97 -18.47 -8.43
C GLY A 23 1.54 -17.64 -9.60
N CYS A 24 2.81 -17.26 -9.58
CA CYS A 24 3.47 -16.53 -10.65
C CYS A 24 4.96 -16.87 -10.71
N GLU A 25 5.61 -16.66 -11.86
CA GLU A 25 7.07 -16.82 -11.99
C GLU A 25 7.81 -15.59 -11.45
N THR A 26 7.28 -14.39 -11.72
CA THR A 26 7.81 -13.12 -11.25
C THR A 26 6.68 -12.24 -10.74
N PHE A 27 6.97 -11.49 -9.67
CA PHE A 27 6.08 -10.48 -9.13
C PHE A 27 6.86 -9.19 -8.93
N VAL A 28 6.37 -8.09 -9.51
CA VAL A 28 6.98 -6.77 -9.33
C VAL A 28 6.49 -6.18 -8.02
N VAL A 29 7.39 -6.09 -7.05
CA VAL A 29 7.11 -5.45 -5.76
C VAL A 29 7.10 -3.94 -5.94
N SER A 30 6.11 -3.27 -5.36
CA SER A 30 6.00 -1.81 -5.35
C SER A 30 5.70 -1.29 -3.94
N ASN A 31 5.67 0.03 -3.79
CA ASN A 31 5.39 0.66 -2.50
C ASN A 31 4.01 0.22 -1.97
N GLY A 32 4.02 -0.34 -0.76
CA GLY A 32 2.85 -0.90 -0.10
C GLY A 32 2.42 -2.29 -0.61
N THR A 33 3.31 -3.04 -1.25
CA THR A 33 3.19 -4.49 -1.32
C THR A 33 3.56 -5.09 0.04
N GLY A 34 2.62 -5.77 0.68
CA GLY A 34 2.87 -6.67 1.80
C GLY A 34 3.38 -8.02 1.28
N ILE A 35 4.44 -8.52 1.91
CA ILE A 35 5.07 -9.79 1.59
C ILE A 35 4.87 -10.74 2.76
N ARG A 36 4.16 -11.85 2.53
CA ARG A 36 3.95 -12.90 3.52
C ARG A 36 4.71 -14.15 3.10
N VAL A 37 5.60 -14.62 3.95
CA VAL A 37 6.40 -15.82 3.69
C VAL A 37 5.84 -16.98 4.52
N ALA A 38 5.40 -18.03 3.85
CA ALA A 38 5.00 -19.28 4.49
C ALA A 38 6.18 -20.26 4.43
N ASN A 39 6.85 -20.45 5.56
CA ASN A 39 7.94 -21.42 5.68
C ASN A 39 7.38 -22.85 5.76
N LYS A 40 7.46 -23.56 4.62
CA LYS A 40 7.09 -24.97 4.52
C LYS A 40 8.31 -25.86 4.85
N SER A 41 8.04 -27.04 5.39
CA SER A 41 9.08 -28.06 5.63
C SER A 41 9.77 -28.41 4.31
N GLY A 42 11.10 -28.34 4.25
CA GLY A 42 11.88 -28.58 3.03
C GLY A 42 12.73 -27.41 2.57
N GLY A 43 12.68 -26.28 3.27
CA GLY A 43 13.59 -25.14 3.08
C GLY A 43 13.18 -24.16 1.99
N VAL A 44 12.37 -24.59 1.04
CA VAL A 44 11.76 -23.68 0.06
C VAL A 44 10.47 -23.10 0.65
N SER A 45 10.41 -21.77 0.77
CA SER A 45 9.25 -21.06 1.29
C SER A 45 8.44 -20.42 0.18
N GLU A 46 7.13 -20.45 0.35
CA GLU A 46 6.19 -19.83 -0.58
C GLU A 46 5.93 -18.38 -0.17
N VAL A 47 5.98 -17.48 -1.14
CA VAL A 47 5.84 -16.03 -0.92
C VAL A 47 4.54 -15.55 -1.52
N PHE A 48 3.71 -14.91 -0.69
CA PHE A 48 2.47 -14.28 -1.07
C PHE A 48 2.65 -12.78 -1.11
N PHE A 49 2.04 -12.13 -2.10
CA PHE A 49 2.06 -10.69 -2.28
C PHE A 49 0.64 -10.16 -2.19
N GLU A 50 0.42 -9.22 -1.28
CA GLU A 50 -0.88 -8.62 -1.04
C GLU A 50 -0.68 -7.10 -0.96
N SER A 51 -1.66 -6.29 -1.36
CA SER A 51 -1.57 -4.84 -1.13
C SER A 51 -1.91 -4.55 0.33
N ILE A 52 -1.08 -3.79 1.03
CA ILE A 52 -1.46 -3.30 2.37
C ILE A 52 -2.62 -2.32 2.26
N SER A 53 -3.48 -2.36 3.27
CA SER A 53 -4.69 -1.53 3.31
C SER A 53 -4.38 -0.04 3.30
N THR A 54 -5.34 0.78 2.85
CA THR A 54 -5.25 2.24 2.84
C THR A 54 -4.86 2.82 4.22
N VAL A 55 -5.43 2.27 5.30
CA VAL A 55 -5.10 2.71 6.67
C VAL A 55 -3.64 2.40 7.01
N GLN A 56 -3.15 1.20 6.71
CA GLN A 56 -1.75 0.83 6.93
C GLN A 56 -0.80 1.72 6.12
N ARG A 57 -1.15 2.03 4.87
CA ARG A 57 -0.38 2.96 4.03
C ARG A 57 -0.27 4.34 4.67
N ILE A 58 -1.38 4.89 5.16
CA ILE A 58 -1.39 6.18 5.85
C ILE A 58 -0.49 6.18 7.10
N VAL A 59 -0.59 5.14 7.92
CA VAL A 59 0.19 5.01 9.17
C VAL A 59 1.69 4.87 8.88
N LEU A 60 2.05 4.05 7.90
CA LEU A 60 3.45 3.82 7.51
C LEU A 60 4.02 4.93 6.61
N GLY A 61 3.17 5.86 6.17
CA GLY A 61 3.57 6.92 5.26
C GLY A 61 3.90 6.48 3.85
N VAL A 62 3.28 5.40 3.40
CA VAL A 62 3.36 4.94 2.01
C VAL A 62 2.39 5.76 1.16
N PRO A 63 2.82 6.32 0.02
CA PRO A 63 1.94 7.01 -0.91
C PRO A 63 0.72 6.17 -1.32
N LEU A 64 -0.43 6.83 -1.42
CA LEU A 64 -1.65 6.27 -2.01
C LEU A 64 -1.70 6.54 -3.51
N ASP A 65 -2.35 5.65 -4.26
CA ASP A 65 -2.60 5.85 -5.69
C ASP A 65 -4.05 6.31 -5.91
N ILE A 66 -4.22 7.58 -6.27
CA ILE A 66 -5.54 8.20 -6.53
C ILE A 66 -6.36 7.45 -7.61
N ASN A 67 -5.69 6.74 -8.53
CA ASN A 67 -6.36 6.03 -9.62
C ASN A 67 -6.76 4.60 -9.26
N ALA A 68 -6.09 3.98 -8.28
CA ALA A 68 -6.39 2.62 -7.82
C ALA A 68 -7.39 2.56 -6.66
N MET A 69 -7.62 3.69 -5.97
CA MET A 69 -8.47 3.73 -4.77
C MET A 69 -9.97 3.54 -5.09
N THR A 70 -10.66 2.84 -4.20
CA THR A 70 -12.12 2.67 -4.20
C THR A 70 -12.81 3.76 -3.37
N LEU A 71 -14.15 3.83 -3.43
CA LEU A 71 -14.94 4.75 -2.59
C LEU A 71 -14.64 4.55 -1.09
N ALA A 72 -14.59 3.29 -0.64
CA ALA A 72 -14.27 2.96 0.75
C ALA A 72 -12.83 3.31 1.13
N ASP A 73 -11.90 3.29 0.18
CA ASP A 73 -10.53 3.73 0.44
C ASP A 73 -10.44 5.25 0.58
N PHE A 74 -11.13 6.01 -0.26
CA PHE A 74 -11.19 7.46 -0.14
C PHE A 74 -11.83 7.89 1.18
N ASP A 75 -12.90 7.23 1.62
CA ASP A 75 -13.57 7.51 2.89
C ASP A 75 -12.68 7.26 4.13
N ARG A 76 -11.59 6.50 3.97
CA ARG A 76 -10.60 6.28 5.04
C ARG A 76 -9.58 7.40 5.15
N ILE A 77 -9.50 8.32 4.19
CA ILE A 77 -8.56 9.44 4.24
C ILE A 77 -9.10 10.49 5.24
N PRO A 78 -8.32 10.89 6.25
CA PRO A 78 -8.73 11.95 7.17
C PRO A 78 -9.12 13.24 6.42
N GLY A 79 -10.35 13.70 6.62
CA GLY A 79 -10.92 14.88 5.95
C GLY A 79 -11.70 14.57 4.65
N VAL A 80 -11.78 13.31 4.25
CA VAL A 80 -12.65 12.82 3.18
C VAL A 80 -13.72 11.93 3.80
N GLY A 81 -14.98 12.36 3.68
CA GLY A 81 -16.14 11.55 4.06
C GLY A 81 -16.82 10.91 2.83
N PRO A 82 -17.91 10.15 3.02
CA PRO A 82 -18.50 9.33 1.96
C PRO A 82 -19.04 10.16 0.79
N VAL A 83 -19.57 11.37 1.08
CA VAL A 83 -20.04 12.32 0.06
C VAL A 83 -18.89 12.80 -0.82
N LEU A 84 -17.75 13.13 -0.21
CA LEU A 84 -16.59 13.64 -0.94
C LEU A 84 -15.89 12.50 -1.71
N ALA A 85 -15.78 11.32 -1.11
CA ALA A 85 -15.29 10.12 -1.78
C ALA A 85 -16.09 9.81 -3.04
N LYS A 86 -17.43 9.90 -2.98
CA LYS A 86 -18.30 9.71 -4.14
C LYS A 86 -18.02 10.74 -5.23
N ARG A 87 -17.91 12.02 -4.89
CA ARG A 87 -17.58 13.09 -5.85
C ARG A 87 -16.22 12.87 -6.53
N ILE A 88 -15.22 12.36 -5.81
CA ILE A 88 -13.90 12.01 -6.37
C ILE A 88 -14.05 10.88 -7.40
N ILE A 89 -14.79 9.82 -7.07
CA ILE A 89 -15.02 8.72 -8.00
C ILE A 89 -15.80 9.17 -9.24
N GLU A 90 -16.85 9.97 -9.07
CA GLU A 90 -17.63 10.53 -10.17
C GLU A 90 -16.77 11.40 -11.09
N TYR A 91 -15.98 12.31 -10.51
CA TYR A 91 -15.03 13.11 -11.27
C TYR A 91 -14.05 12.22 -12.05
N ARG A 92 -13.46 11.20 -11.40
CA ARG A 92 -12.56 10.26 -12.06
C ARG A 92 -13.23 9.53 -13.23
N GLN A 93 -14.48 9.10 -13.07
CA GLN A 93 -15.23 8.39 -14.11
C GLN A 93 -15.54 9.28 -15.32
N ILE A 94 -15.99 10.52 -15.07
CA ILE A 94 -16.30 11.48 -16.14
C ILE A 94 -15.04 11.85 -16.92
N ASN A 95 -13.88 11.89 -16.27
CA ASN A 95 -12.59 12.24 -16.89
C ASN A 95 -11.82 11.03 -17.45
N GLY A 96 -12.52 9.97 -17.88
CA GLY A 96 -11.90 8.83 -18.56
C GLY A 96 -11.22 7.81 -17.63
N GLY A 97 -11.61 7.80 -16.35
CA GLY A 97 -11.18 6.81 -15.37
C GLY A 97 -9.84 7.09 -14.72
N ARG A 98 -9.13 8.15 -15.12
CA ARG A 98 -7.86 8.56 -14.52
C ARG A 98 -7.87 10.05 -14.21
N MET A 99 -7.17 10.42 -13.15
CA MET A 99 -6.98 11.82 -12.76
C MET A 99 -5.61 12.01 -12.10
N GLY A 100 -5.06 13.22 -12.24
CA GLY A 100 -3.92 13.69 -11.46
C GLY A 100 -4.34 14.11 -10.06
N VAL A 101 -3.38 14.25 -9.15
CA VAL A 101 -3.65 14.69 -7.76
C VAL A 101 -4.16 16.14 -7.75
N GLU A 102 -3.65 16.97 -8.65
CA GLU A 102 -4.02 18.38 -8.83
C GLU A 102 -5.50 18.55 -9.16
N ALA A 103 -6.11 17.57 -9.84
CA ALA A 103 -7.51 17.58 -10.21
C ALA A 103 -8.45 17.48 -8.98
N LEU A 104 -7.94 17.16 -7.79
CA LEU A 104 -8.69 17.29 -6.54
C LEU A 104 -9.21 18.72 -6.33
N LEU A 105 -8.50 19.76 -6.79
CA LEU A 105 -8.95 21.17 -6.70
C LEU A 105 -10.19 21.46 -7.57
N LEU A 106 -10.46 20.63 -8.57
CA LEU A 106 -11.61 20.79 -9.48
C LEU A 106 -12.88 20.15 -8.91
N ILE A 107 -12.79 19.49 -7.75
CA ILE A 107 -13.91 18.78 -7.12
C ILE A 107 -14.58 19.71 -6.09
N ASP A 108 -15.88 19.90 -6.25
CA ASP A 108 -16.66 20.69 -5.31
C ASP A 108 -16.54 20.15 -3.87
N GLY A 109 -16.25 21.05 -2.93
CA GLY A 109 -15.96 20.73 -1.53
C GLY A 109 -14.47 20.49 -1.21
N ILE A 110 -13.57 20.61 -2.20
CA ILE A 110 -12.11 20.61 -2.02
C ILE A 110 -11.53 21.97 -2.41
N GLY A 111 -11.44 22.89 -1.44
CA GLY A 111 -10.66 24.12 -1.61
C GLY A 111 -9.16 23.91 -1.31
N GLU A 112 -8.36 24.95 -1.55
CA GLU A 112 -6.88 24.94 -1.39
C GLU A 112 -6.41 24.34 -0.06
N LYS A 113 -7.01 24.75 1.06
CA LYS A 113 -6.65 24.23 2.39
C LYS A 113 -6.80 22.71 2.47
N LYS A 114 -7.88 22.18 1.92
CA LYS A 114 -8.14 20.74 1.92
C LYS A 114 -7.22 20.03 0.93
N TYR A 115 -7.02 20.61 -0.25
CA TYR A 115 -6.08 20.09 -1.24
C TYR A 115 -4.66 19.92 -0.66
N ILE A 116 -4.12 20.93 0.05
CA ILE A 116 -2.80 20.86 0.68
C ILE A 116 -2.71 19.71 1.69
N ILE A 117 -3.80 19.42 2.41
CA ILE A 117 -3.84 18.29 3.35
C ILE A 117 -3.92 16.96 2.60
N LEU A 118 -4.77 16.87 1.58
CA LEU A 118 -5.02 15.64 0.84
C LEU A 118 -3.84 15.24 -0.05
N SER A 119 -3.20 16.19 -0.73
CA SER A 119 -2.07 15.93 -1.64
C SER A 119 -0.89 15.26 -0.93
N LYS A 120 -0.72 15.50 0.38
CA LYS A 120 0.29 14.83 1.21
C LYS A 120 0.10 13.32 1.34
N TYR A 121 -1.09 12.77 1.11
CA TYR A 121 -1.27 11.31 1.13
C TYR A 121 -0.85 10.65 -0.18
N PHE A 122 -0.81 11.41 -1.28
CA PHE A 122 -0.47 10.91 -2.60
C PHE A 122 0.99 11.21 -2.97
N ASN A 123 1.56 12.30 -2.45
CA ASN A 123 2.92 12.77 -2.79
C ASN A 123 3.89 12.66 -1.60
N ARG A 124 3.88 11.54 -0.85
CA ARG A 124 4.90 11.33 0.20
C ARG A 124 6.26 10.99 -0.43
N PRO A 125 7.37 11.53 0.12
CA PRO A 125 8.72 11.22 -0.34
C PRO A 125 9.10 9.75 -0.13
#